data_AF-A0A353FDG7-F1
#
_entry.id   AF-A0A353FDG7-F1
#
_cell.length_a   1.000
_cell.length_b   1.000
_cell.length_c   1.000
_cell.angle_alpha   90.00
_cell.angle_beta   90.00
_cell.angle_gamma   90.00
#
_symmetry.space_group_name_H-M   'P 1'
#
loop_
_entity.id
_entity.type
_entity.pdbx_description
1 polymer ?
#
loop_
_entity_poly.entity_id
_entity_poly.type
_entity_poly.pdbx_seq_one_letter_code
_entity_poly.pdbx_strand_id
1 'polypeptide(L)'
;EGVAQLFTLENNGRKIIGTVGALQYEVIQYRLEHEYGAKCTYENYQAYKACWVESHDDEQLAEFSRLKSRYLARDKFDRLVFLADSSFSLNMAREKFDKLKFHLKSEY
;
A
#
# COMPACT_ATOMS: atom_id res chain seq x y z
N GLU A 1 -11.23 -2.50 13.04
CA GLU A 1 -12.35 -1.69 12.49
C GLU A 1 -11.99 -1.29 11.07
N GLY A 2 -12.77 -1.70 10.07
CA GLY A 2 -12.44 -1.63 8.63
C GLY A 2 -12.48 -0.23 8.02
N VAL A 3 -12.03 0.78 8.76
CA VAL A 3 -12.19 2.19 8.43
C VAL A 3 -11.05 2.72 7.55
N ALA A 4 -9.85 2.14 7.72
CA ALA A 4 -8.66 2.48 6.95
C ALA A 4 -7.72 1.28 6.80
N GLN A 5 -6.87 1.34 5.78
CA GLN A 5 -5.75 0.44 5.60
C GLN A 5 -4.45 1.15 5.98
N LEU A 6 -3.60 0.43 6.70
CA LEU A 6 -2.25 0.87 7.02
C LEU A 6 -1.26 0.10 6.15
N PHE A 7 -0.38 0.82 5.49
CA PHE A 7 0.73 0.31 4.72
C PHE A 7 2.04 0.83 5.30
N THR A 8 3.06 0.00 5.35
CA THR A 8 4.40 0.35 5.83
C THR A 8 5.38 0.18 4.69
N LEU A 9 6.00 1.26 4.22
CA LEU A 9 6.98 1.19 3.14
C LEU A 9 8.17 0.31 3.53
N GLU A 10 8.57 -0.61 2.64
CA GLU A 10 9.67 -1.54 2.91
C GLU A 10 11.02 -0.82 3.00
N ASN A 11 11.20 0.27 2.25
CA ASN A 11 12.49 0.93 2.13
C ASN A 11 12.87 1.81 3.34
N ASN A 12 11.90 2.37 4.07
CA ASN A 12 12.15 3.33 5.14
C ASN A 12 11.19 3.23 6.32
N GLY A 13 10.25 2.28 6.32
CA GLY A 13 9.29 2.10 7.40
C GLY A 13 8.23 3.20 7.51
N ARG A 14 8.14 4.12 6.55
CA ARG A 14 7.12 5.18 6.57
C ARG A 14 5.74 4.56 6.50
N LYS A 15 4.87 5.01 7.40
CA LYS A 15 3.47 4.60 7.46
C LYS A 15 2.64 5.43 6.50
N ILE A 16 1.80 4.76 5.72
CA ILE A 16 0.86 5.33 4.76
C ILE A 16 -0.52 4.82 5.13
N ILE A 17 -1.48 5.73 5.21
CA ILE A 17 -2.87 5.40 5.51
C ILE A 17 -3.68 5.58 4.23
N GLY A 18 -4.40 4.52 3.83
CA GLY A 18 -5.33 4.54 2.71
C GLY A 18 -6.76 4.43 3.19
N THR A 19 -7.64 5.31 2.70
CA THR A 19 -9.07 5.31 3.03
C THR A 19 -9.90 5.33 1.74
N VAL A 20 -11.14 4.84 1.82
CA VAL A 20 -12.08 4.89 0.68
C VAL A 20 -12.68 6.30 0.52
N GLY A 21 -12.78 7.07 1.61
CA GLY A 21 -13.31 8.44 1.60
C GLY A 21 -12.49 9.38 2.49
N ALA A 22 -12.37 10.63 2.05
CA ALA A 22 -11.50 11.63 2.69
C ALA A 22 -11.87 11.92 4.16
N LEU A 23 -13.16 11.88 4.51
CA LEU A 23 -13.65 12.10 5.88
C LEU A 23 -12.99 11.15 6.90
N GLN A 24 -12.57 9.96 6.46
CA GLN A 24 -11.95 8.99 7.36
C GLN A 24 -10.61 9.47 7.94
N TYR A 25 -9.88 10.37 7.26
CA TYR A 25 -8.66 10.94 7.82
C TYR A 25 -8.94 11.80 9.06
N GLU A 26 -9.98 12.63 9.00
CA GLU A 26 -10.42 13.49 10.11
C GLU A 26 -10.92 12.64 11.29
N VAL A 27 -11.71 11.59 11.00
CA VAL A 27 -12.19 10.65 12.03
C VAL A 27 -11.03 9.97 12.74
N ILE A 28 -10.02 9.48 12.00
CA ILE A 28 -8.84 8.83 12.60
C ILE A 28 -8.06 9.81 13.46
N GLN A 29 -7.83 11.03 12.97
CA GLN A 29 -7.11 12.05 13.73
C GLN A 29 -7.85 12.42 15.02
N TYR A 30 -9.16 12.62 14.95
CA TYR A 30 -10.00 12.89 16.12
C TYR A 30 -9.92 11.76 17.16
N ARG A 31 -10.05 10.49 16.71
CA ARG A 31 -9.98 9.32 17.58
C ARG A 31 -8.60 9.15 18.21
N LEU A 32 -7.52 9.34 17.46
CA LEU A 32 -6.16 9.27 18.01
C LEU A 32 -5.96 10.27 19.14
N GLU A 33 -6.45 11.51 18.97
CA GLU A 33 -6.31 12.55 19.98
C GLU A 33 -7.19 12.29 21.22
N HIS A 34 -8.45 11.88 21.03
CA HIS A 34 -9.42 11.78 22.13
C HIS A 34 -9.42 10.42 22.84
N GLU A 35 -9.17 9.32 22.12
CA GLU A 35 -9.12 7.97 22.72
C GLU A 35 -7.73 7.61 23.24
N TYR A 36 -6.67 8.12 22.59
CA TYR A 36 -5.28 7.72 22.87
C TYR A 36 -4.37 8.88 23.29
N GLY A 37 -4.84 10.13 23.31
CA GLY A 37 -4.01 11.30 23.62
C GLY A 37 -2.92 11.58 22.58
N ALA A 38 -3.00 10.96 21.40
CA ALA A 38 -1.96 10.99 20.38
C ALA A 38 -2.30 11.99 19.28
N LYS A 39 -1.37 12.92 19.01
CA LYS A 39 -1.51 13.87 17.90
C LYS A 39 -0.86 13.32 16.64
N CYS A 40 -1.52 13.49 15.50
CA CYS A 40 -0.98 13.15 14.19
C CYS A 40 -1.28 14.25 13.17
N THR A 41 -0.46 14.30 12.13
CA THR A 41 -0.68 15.11 10.94
C THR A 41 -0.53 14.22 9.71
N TYR A 42 -1.16 14.62 8.60
CA TYR A 42 -1.07 13.90 7.34
C TYR A 42 -0.28 14.70 6.31
N GLU A 43 0.46 13.98 5.49
CA GLU A 43 1.10 14.49 4.29
C GLU A 43 0.59 13.71 3.08
N ASN A 44 0.42 14.40 1.96
CA ASN A 44 0.03 13.73 0.73
C ASN A 44 1.12 12.75 0.27
N TYR A 45 0.70 11.52 -0.02
CA TYR A 45 1.52 10.52 -0.68
C TYR A 45 1.00 10.31 -2.10
N GLN A 46 1.89 10.48 -3.08
CA GLN A 46 1.58 10.32 -4.51
C GLN A 46 1.42 8.83 -4.82
N ALA A 47 0.19 8.34 -4.78
CA ALA A 47 -0.17 7.00 -5.23
C ALA A 47 -1.46 7.06 -6.06
N TYR A 48 -1.45 6.38 -7.20
CA TYR A 48 -2.63 6.13 -8.00
C TYR A 48 -3.46 4.98 -7.43
N LYS A 49 -2.81 3.86 -7.09
CA LYS A 49 -3.51 2.67 -6.59
C LYS A 49 -2.60 1.74 -5.78
N ALA A 50 -3.15 1.19 -4.69
CA ALA A 50 -2.54 0.08 -3.97
C ALA A 50 -3.04 -1.25 -4.55
N CYS A 51 -2.11 -2.15 -4.87
CA CYS A 51 -2.40 -3.49 -5.36
C CYS A 51 -1.63 -4.51 -4.53
N TRP A 52 -2.29 -5.55 -4.05
CA TRP A 52 -1.58 -6.63 -3.39
C TRP A 52 -0.92 -7.55 -4.40
N VAL A 53 0.29 -8.00 -4.10
CA VAL A 53 1.09 -8.84 -4.99
C VAL A 53 1.15 -10.24 -4.42
N GLU A 54 0.75 -11.22 -5.23
CA GLU A 54 0.88 -12.64 -4.94
C GLU A 54 1.75 -13.27 -6.05
N SER A 55 2.64 -14.18 -5.66
CA SER A 55 3.49 -14.92 -6.58
C SER A 55 3.52 -16.40 -6.23
N HIS A 56 3.65 -17.23 -7.26
CA HIS A 56 4.11 -18.62 -7.12
C HIS A 56 5.51 -18.82 -7.72
N ASP A 57 6.16 -17.73 -8.14
CA ASP A 57 7.50 -17.69 -8.73
C ASP A 57 8.38 -16.72 -7.92
N ASP A 58 9.29 -17.29 -7.13
CA ASP A 58 10.14 -16.53 -6.21
C ASP A 58 11.19 -15.67 -6.94
N GLU A 59 11.63 -16.11 -8.13
CA GLU A 59 12.63 -15.40 -8.92
C GLU A 59 12.06 -14.10 -9.48
N GLN A 60 10.88 -14.17 -10.11
CA GLN A 60 10.20 -13.00 -10.65
C GLN A 60 9.75 -12.06 -9.53
N LEU A 61 9.35 -12.59 -8.37
CA LEU A 61 9.03 -11.79 -7.19
C LEU A 61 10.27 -11.04 -6.67
N ALA A 62 11.42 -11.69 -6.60
CA ALA A 62 12.67 -11.05 -6.18
C ALA A 62 13.09 -9.94 -7.15
N GLU A 63 12.98 -10.18 -8.47
CA GLU A 63 13.28 -9.16 -9.48
C GLU A 63 12.33 -7.96 -9.36
N PHE A 64 11.02 -8.22 -9.23
CA PHE A 64 10.01 -7.19 -9.02
C PHE A 64 10.32 -6.38 -7.76
N SER A 65 10.61 -7.04 -6.65
CA SER A 65 10.92 -6.39 -5.38
C SER A 65 12.16 -5.51 -5.47
N ARG A 66 13.19 -5.97 -6.17
CA ARG A 66 14.38 -5.16 -6.43
C ARG A 66 14.08 -3.91 -7.25
N LEU A 67 13.35 -4.08 -8.36
CA LEU A 67 13.07 -2.99 -9.32
C LEU A 67 12.03 -1.98 -8.82
N LYS A 68 11.06 -2.43 -8.03
CA LYS A 68 9.95 -1.62 -7.52
C LYS A 68 10.06 -1.27 -6.05
N SER A 69 11.17 -1.60 -5.38
CA SER A 69 11.45 -1.37 -3.95
C SER A 69 10.95 -0.03 -3.37
N ARG A 70 11.05 1.07 -4.13
CA ARG A 70 10.59 2.40 -3.70
C ARG A 70 9.07 2.52 -3.51
N TYR A 71 8.31 1.64 -4.14
CA TYR A 71 6.86 1.63 -4.20
C TYR A 71 6.27 0.40 -3.49
N LEU A 72 7.10 -0.36 -2.78
CA LEU A 72 6.66 -1.53 -2.05
C LEU A 72 6.40 -1.21 -0.59
N ALA A 73 5.31 -1.76 -0.11
CA ALA A 73 4.86 -1.66 1.26
C ALA A 73 4.36 -3.02 1.74
N ARG A 74 4.19 -3.11 3.05
CA ARG A 74 3.51 -4.21 3.74
C ARG A 74 2.22 -3.71 4.34
N ASP A 75 1.14 -4.46 4.16
CA ASP A 75 -0.09 -4.17 4.92
C ASP A 75 0.00 -4.68 6.37
N LYS A 76 -1.06 -4.49 7.15
CA LYS A 76 -1.14 -4.95 8.54
C LYS A 76 -1.02 -6.47 8.74
N PHE A 77 -1.15 -7.26 7.67
CA PHE A 77 -1.00 -8.71 7.67
C PHE A 77 0.32 -9.16 7.03
N ASP A 78 1.26 -8.23 6.87
CA ASP A 78 2.57 -8.46 6.25
C ASP A 78 2.51 -8.90 4.77
N ARG A 79 1.38 -8.64 4.10
CA ARG A 79 1.22 -8.94 2.68
C ARG A 79 1.89 -7.86 1.83
N LEU A 80 2.56 -8.27 0.76
CA LEU A 80 3.24 -7.36 -0.15
C LEU A 80 2.22 -6.51 -0.92
N VAL A 81 2.43 -5.19 -0.89
CA VAL A 81 1.60 -4.21 -1.57
C VAL A 81 2.47 -3.36 -2.48
N PHE A 82 2.05 -3.26 -3.74
CA PHE A 82 2.60 -2.32 -4.71
C PHE A 82 1.74 -1.05 -4.74
N LEU A 83 2.33 0.07 -4.34
CA LEU A 83 1.74 1.40 -4.40
C LEU A 83 2.09 2.04 -5.74
N ALA A 84 1.32 1.71 -6.78
CA ALA A 84 1.52 2.24 -8.12
C ALA A 84 1.30 3.76 -8.13
N ASP A 85 2.25 4.50 -8.72
CA ASP A 85 2.18 5.97 -8.85
C ASP A 85 1.25 6.43 -9.98
N SER A 86 0.96 5.55 -10.93
CA SER A 86 0.15 5.82 -12.13
C SER A 86 -0.48 4.55 -12.69
N SER A 87 -1.55 4.69 -13.49
CA SER A 87 -2.16 3.58 -14.22
C SER A 87 -1.19 2.93 -15.21
N PHE A 88 -0.35 3.73 -15.86
CA PHE A 88 0.68 3.27 -16.78
C PHE A 88 1.72 2.40 -16.07
N SER A 89 2.23 2.83 -14.91
CA SER A 89 3.20 2.04 -14.13
C SER A 89 2.65 0.67 -13.71
N LEU A 90 1.35 0.62 -13.37
CA LEU A 90 0.66 -0.60 -12.99
C LEU A 90 0.52 -1.56 -14.18
N ASN A 91 0.11 -1.05 -15.35
CA ASN A 91 -0.01 -1.87 -16.55
C ASN A 91 1.35 -2.42 -17.00
N MET A 92 2.38 -1.57 -17.02
CA MET A 92 3.75 -2.00 -17.37
C MET A 92 4.29 -3.05 -16.38
N ALA A 93 3.98 -2.93 -15.09
CA ALA A 93 4.34 -3.96 -14.11
C ALA A 93 3.60 -5.28 -14.39
N ARG A 94 2.31 -5.25 -14.71
CA ARG A 94 1.53 -6.45 -15.04
C ARG A 94 2.00 -7.12 -16.34
N GLU A 95 2.42 -6.35 -17.33
CA GLU A 95 2.95 -6.87 -18.59
C GLU A 95 4.35 -7.46 -18.43
N LYS A 96 5.22 -6.78 -17.66
CA LYS A 96 6.59 -7.26 -17.44
C LYS A 96 6.66 -8.47 -16.51
N PHE A 97 5.83 -8.50 -15.48
CA PHE A 97 5.85 -9.53 -14.44
C PHE A 97 4.57 -10.37 -14.54
N ASP A 98 4.50 -11.14 -15.61
CA ASP A 98 3.34 -11.94 -16.03
C ASP A 98 2.99 -13.12 -15.11
N LYS A 99 3.92 -13.57 -14.27
CA LYS A 99 3.70 -14.61 -13.25
C LYS A 99 3.23 -14.04 -11.91
N LEU A 100 3.29 -12.72 -11.73
CA LEU A 100 2.75 -12.05 -10.54
C LEU A 100 1.27 -11.75 -10.70
N LYS A 101 0.49 -12.04 -9.67
CA LYS A 101 -0.92 -11.64 -9.57
C LYS A 101 -1.02 -10.34 -8.79
N PHE A 102 -1.70 -9.36 -9.40
CA PHE A 102 -1.97 -8.06 -8.79
C PHE A 102 -3.45 -7.97 -8.41
N HIS A 103 -3.73 -8.03 -7.11
CA HIS A 103 -5.07 -7.98 -6.56
C HIS A 103 -5.46 -6.54 -6.23
N LEU A 104 -6.62 -6.10 -6.71
CA LEU A 104 -7.11 -4.73 -6.55
C LEU A 104 -8.00 -4.55 -5.31
N LYS A 105 -8.28 -5.64 -4.60
CA LYS A 105 -9.10 -5.70 -3.39
C LYS A 105 -8.29 -6.43 -2.34
N SER A 106 -8.49 -6.08 -1.07
CA SER A 106 -7.80 -6.71 0.06
C SER A 106 -8.34 -8.11 0.39
N GLU A 107 -9.53 -8.43 -0.10
CA GLU A 107 -10.20 -9.73 -0.02
C GLU A 107 -9.84 -10.50 -1.28
N TYR A 108 -8.75 -11.28 -1.19
CA TYR A 108 -8.28 -12.17 -2.25
C TYR A 108 -7.58 -13.38 -1.63
#